data_AF-A0A963A6B7-F1
#
_entry.id   AF-A0A963A6B7-F1
#
_cell.length_a   1.000
_cell.length_b   1.000
_cell.length_c   1.000
_cell.angle_alpha   90.00
_cell.angle_beta   90.00
_cell.angle_gamma   90.00
#
_symmetry.space_group_name_H-M   'P 1'
#
loop_
_entity.id
_entity.type
_entity.pdbx_description
1 polymer ?
#
loop_
_entity_poly.entity_id
_entity_poly.type
_entity_poly.pdbx_seq_one_letter_code
_entity_poly.pdbx_strand_id
1 'polypeptide(L)'
;MSHLLSLVARCAACIALAASLLACTQSVVEENTVEPTIARTQTYSYTRDVKPILDAKCIACHACYDAPCQLKLTSGAGLLRGATSDPVYNGSRVKSAAPTRLFVDAHGQAEWRQKGFFAVLNDQGGSLDDNLVNSLLYNMIELGRMQPLASNEPVPDDIKLGLQRDNECPRIDDFEQYARDKPRQGMPLALSGLARAEFETLRQWIFEGAVIDQPPFQASSAEQQQIAVWEAFFNAPTLKGQLVARYLYEHLYPAHLYFSELDSGNYFELVRSSTPPGQPLEVIATLRPNDDPGDLLYYRLRPVIS
;
A
#
# COMPACT_ATOMS: atom_id res chain seq x y z
N MET A 1 37.90 -38.60 32.55
CA MET A 1 36.76 -38.88 31.64
C MET A 1 35.44 -38.25 32.09
N SER A 2 35.11 -38.23 33.39
CA SER A 2 33.86 -37.63 33.91
C SER A 2 33.70 -36.11 33.65
N HIS A 3 34.78 -35.31 33.75
CA HIS A 3 34.68 -33.86 33.55
C HIS A 3 34.42 -33.43 32.10
N LEU A 4 34.90 -34.19 31.11
CA LEU A 4 34.71 -33.89 29.69
C LEU A 4 33.24 -34.08 29.27
N LEU A 5 32.58 -35.12 29.79
CA LEU A 5 31.16 -35.38 29.53
C LEU A 5 30.25 -34.28 30.12
N SER A 6 30.60 -33.72 31.28
CA SER A 6 29.80 -32.64 31.89
C SER A 6 29.89 -31.32 31.13
N LEU A 7 31.04 -31.06 30.50
CA LEU A 7 31.27 -29.84 29.72
C LEU A 7 30.53 -29.89 28.37
N VAL A 8 30.53 -31.07 27.73
CA VAL A 8 29.79 -31.30 26.48
C VAL A 8 28.28 -31.23 26.72
N ALA A 9 27.78 -31.77 27.84
CA ALA A 9 26.36 -31.69 28.20
C ALA A 9 25.90 -30.25 28.48
N ARG A 10 26.76 -29.43 29.12
CA ARG A 10 26.46 -28.00 29.37
C ARG A 10 26.53 -27.15 28.10
N CYS A 11 27.46 -27.44 27.18
CA CYS A 11 27.48 -26.77 25.87
C CYS A 11 26.25 -27.14 25.02
N ALA A 12 25.83 -28.41 25.02
CA ALA A 12 24.62 -28.84 24.30
C ALA A 12 23.35 -28.16 24.83
N ALA A 13 23.23 -28.01 26.16
CA ALA A 13 22.12 -27.32 26.78
C ALA A 13 22.09 -25.80 26.46
N CYS A 14 23.25 -25.13 26.42
CA CYS A 14 23.32 -23.71 26.03
C CYS A 14 23.03 -23.47 24.55
N ILE A 15 23.43 -24.38 23.66
CA ILE A 15 23.12 -24.30 22.22
C ILE A 15 21.63 -24.54 21.97
N ALA A 16 21.01 -25.49 22.69
CA ALA A 16 19.58 -25.72 22.62
C ALA A 16 18.76 -24.51 23.13
N LEU A 17 19.20 -23.86 24.22
CA LEU A 17 18.54 -22.68 24.77
C LEU A 17 18.67 -21.45 23.84
N ALA A 18 19.82 -21.27 23.19
CA ALA A 18 20.04 -20.23 22.19
C ALA A 18 19.21 -20.48 20.92
N ALA A 19 19.08 -21.73 20.48
CA ALA A 19 18.25 -22.10 19.32
C ALA A 19 16.75 -21.85 19.59
N SER A 20 16.27 -22.05 20.83
CA SER A 20 14.90 -21.73 21.21
C SER A 20 14.61 -20.23 21.36
N LEU A 21 15.63 -19.39 21.59
CA LEU A 21 15.49 -17.93 21.66
C LEU A 21 15.56 -17.26 20.28
N LEU A 22 16.24 -17.86 19.30
CA LEU A 22 16.22 -17.40 17.90
C LEU A 22 14.93 -17.77 17.14
N ALA A 23 14.11 -18.67 17.67
CA ALA A 23 12.89 -19.13 17.01
C ALA A 23 11.64 -18.25 17.27
N CYS A 24 11.76 -17.15 18.03
CA CYS A 24 10.62 -16.31 18.42
C CYS A 24 10.54 -14.92 17.75
N THR A 25 11.34 -14.62 16.72
CA THR A 25 11.26 -13.31 16.03
C THR A 25 10.97 -13.44 14.55
N GLN A 26 9.98 -14.27 14.22
CA GLN A 26 9.20 -14.10 13.00
C GLN A 26 7.73 -14.23 13.38
N SER A 27 7.14 -13.12 13.82
CA SER A 27 5.69 -12.94 13.69
C SER A 27 5.40 -12.84 12.19
N VAL A 28 5.35 -13.99 11.52
CA VAL A 28 4.63 -14.13 10.25
C VAL A 28 3.18 -13.90 10.64
N VAL A 29 2.67 -12.70 10.40
CA VAL A 29 1.23 -12.47 10.42
C VAL A 29 0.67 -13.40 9.36
N GLU A 30 -0.01 -14.46 9.81
CA GLU A 30 -0.70 -15.40 8.94
C GLU A 30 -1.72 -14.57 8.14
N GLU A 31 -1.52 -14.46 6.83
CA GLU A 31 -2.44 -13.79 5.91
C GLU A 31 -3.69 -14.68 5.77
N ASN A 32 -4.50 -14.73 6.83
CA ASN A 32 -5.73 -15.54 6.92
C ASN A 32 -6.90 -14.91 6.13
N THR A 33 -6.61 -14.19 5.05
CA THR A 33 -7.62 -13.73 4.09
C THR A 33 -7.83 -14.80 3.04
N VAL A 34 -9.09 -15.12 2.72
CA VAL A 34 -9.41 -16.07 1.66
C VAL A 34 -8.98 -15.43 0.33
N GLU A 35 -7.90 -15.94 -0.25
CA GLU A 35 -7.40 -15.42 -1.52
C GLU A 35 -8.39 -15.68 -2.66
N PRO A 36 -8.49 -14.77 -3.65
CA PRO A 36 -9.29 -15.02 -4.83
C PRO A 36 -8.78 -16.26 -5.57
N THR A 37 -9.66 -16.89 -6.34
CA THR A 37 -9.23 -17.97 -7.22
C THR A 37 -8.43 -17.38 -8.37
N ILE A 38 -7.17 -17.82 -8.52
CA ILE A 38 -6.25 -17.32 -9.53
C ILE A 38 -6.26 -18.24 -10.75
N ALA A 39 -6.43 -17.66 -11.94
CA ALA A 39 -6.32 -18.38 -13.19
C ALA A 39 -4.88 -18.84 -13.44
N ARG A 40 -4.71 -20.03 -14.03
CA ARG A 40 -3.37 -20.62 -14.32
C ARG A 40 -2.49 -19.74 -15.19
N THR A 41 -3.10 -18.97 -16.07
CA THR A 41 -2.44 -18.04 -16.97
C THR A 41 -3.13 -16.69 -16.83
N GLN A 42 -2.33 -15.64 -16.73
CA GLN A 42 -2.80 -14.26 -16.73
C GLN A 42 -2.70 -13.72 -18.16
N THR A 43 -3.81 -13.23 -18.70
CA THR A 43 -3.88 -12.62 -20.03
C THR A 43 -3.23 -11.24 -20.02
N TYR A 44 -3.40 -10.50 -18.92
CA TYR A 44 -2.90 -9.14 -18.77
C TYR A 44 -1.97 -9.01 -17.56
N SER A 45 -0.98 -8.14 -17.70
CA SER A 45 -0.04 -7.75 -16.65
C SER A 45 -0.60 -6.55 -15.89
N TYR A 46 -0.52 -6.58 -14.55
CA TYR A 46 -0.91 -5.43 -13.74
C TYR A 46 -0.05 -4.22 -14.09
N THR A 47 1.27 -4.40 -14.08
CA THR A 47 2.23 -3.30 -14.28
C THR A 47 2.19 -2.73 -15.70
N ARG A 48 2.05 -3.57 -16.73
CA ARG A 48 2.10 -3.14 -18.13
C ARG A 48 0.73 -2.72 -18.70
N ASP A 49 -0.34 -3.43 -18.37
CA ASP A 49 -1.63 -3.29 -19.07
C ASP A 49 -2.70 -2.61 -18.18
N VAL A 50 -2.75 -2.94 -16.89
CA VAL A 50 -3.80 -2.45 -15.96
C VAL A 50 -3.46 -1.10 -15.35
N LYS A 51 -2.24 -0.96 -14.80
CA LYS A 51 -1.80 0.25 -14.11
C LYS A 51 -1.91 1.50 -15.00
N PRO A 52 -1.55 1.48 -16.29
CA PRO A 52 -1.77 2.64 -17.16
C PRO A 52 -3.25 3.04 -17.28
N ILE A 53 -4.19 2.10 -17.24
CA ILE A 53 -5.63 2.39 -17.27
C ILE A 53 -6.05 3.05 -15.96
N LEU A 54 -5.62 2.51 -14.81
CA LEU A 54 -5.92 3.10 -13.50
C LEU A 54 -5.32 4.52 -13.38
N ASP A 55 -4.09 4.71 -13.86
CA ASP A 55 -3.40 6.00 -13.87
C ASP A 55 -4.08 7.01 -14.81
N ALA A 56 -4.65 6.57 -15.93
CA ALA A 56 -5.36 7.45 -16.84
C ALA A 56 -6.80 7.79 -16.39
N LYS A 57 -7.49 6.85 -15.73
CA LYS A 57 -8.95 6.92 -15.52
C LYS A 57 -9.37 7.11 -14.07
N CYS A 58 -8.50 6.82 -13.10
CA CYS A 58 -8.91 6.67 -11.70
C CYS A 58 -8.11 7.55 -10.72
N ILE A 59 -6.79 7.69 -10.91
CA ILE A 59 -5.94 8.34 -9.90
C ILE A 59 -6.23 9.84 -9.71
N ALA A 60 -6.84 10.51 -10.69
CA ALA A 60 -7.27 11.91 -10.57
C ALA A 60 -8.15 12.13 -9.33
N CYS A 61 -8.93 11.12 -8.94
CA CYS A 61 -9.71 11.11 -7.70
C CYS A 61 -9.12 10.18 -6.63
N HIS A 62 -8.40 9.12 -7.03
CA HIS A 62 -7.93 8.04 -6.14
C HIS A 62 -6.40 8.03 -5.89
N ALA A 63 -5.72 9.18 -5.93
CA ALA A 63 -4.29 9.28 -5.62
C ALA A 63 -3.97 9.76 -4.20
N CYS A 64 -4.70 10.78 -3.74
CA CYS A 64 -4.33 11.53 -2.57
C CYS A 64 -4.79 10.87 -1.26
N TYR A 65 -4.34 11.44 -0.14
CA TYR A 65 -4.73 10.97 1.19
C TYR A 65 -6.23 11.13 1.45
N ASP A 66 -6.85 12.15 0.87
CA ASP A 66 -8.28 12.49 0.92
C ASP A 66 -9.09 11.91 -0.24
N ALA A 67 -8.55 10.92 -0.95
CA ALA A 67 -9.29 10.16 -1.95
C ALA A 67 -10.63 9.66 -1.38
N PRO A 68 -11.71 9.61 -2.18
CA PRO A 68 -12.99 9.05 -1.74
C PRO A 68 -12.81 7.66 -1.15
N CYS A 69 -13.40 7.45 0.04
CA CYS A 69 -13.28 6.22 0.83
C CYS A 69 -11.82 5.82 1.16
N GLN A 70 -10.89 6.79 1.12
CA GLN A 70 -9.44 6.60 1.18
C GLN A 70 -8.89 5.57 0.17
N LEU A 71 -9.65 5.19 -0.87
CA LEU A 71 -9.22 4.20 -1.84
C LEU A 71 -8.09 4.78 -2.69
N LYS A 72 -6.92 4.11 -2.68
CA LYS A 72 -5.76 4.52 -3.45
C LYS A 72 -5.50 3.55 -4.59
N LEU A 73 -5.55 4.06 -5.83
CA LEU A 73 -5.37 3.27 -7.04
C LEU A 73 -4.03 3.53 -7.74
N THR A 74 -3.14 4.27 -7.07
CA THR A 74 -1.81 4.59 -7.59
C THR A 74 -0.88 3.38 -7.61
N SER A 75 -1.07 2.42 -6.70
CA SER A 75 -0.19 1.27 -6.49
C SER A 75 -0.97 -0.02 -6.22
N GLY A 76 -0.33 -1.17 -6.46
CA GLY A 76 -0.92 -2.47 -6.14
C GLY A 76 -1.22 -2.62 -4.65
N ALA A 77 -0.33 -2.13 -3.78
CA ALA A 77 -0.56 -2.11 -2.34
C ALA A 77 -1.74 -1.20 -1.92
N GLY A 78 -1.93 -0.09 -2.62
CA GLY A 78 -3.10 0.78 -2.42
C GLY A 78 -4.40 0.08 -2.77
N LEU A 79 -4.40 -0.66 -3.89
CA LEU A 79 -5.54 -1.43 -4.34
C LEU A 79 -5.88 -2.59 -3.39
N LEU A 80 -4.87 -3.35 -2.94
CA LEU A 80 -5.04 -4.46 -1.99
C LEU A 80 -5.45 -4.00 -0.58
N ARG A 81 -4.99 -2.82 -0.15
CA ARG A 81 -5.51 -2.19 1.08
C ARG A 81 -7.01 -1.99 1.01
N GLY A 82 -7.52 -1.59 -0.15
CA GLY A 82 -8.94 -1.37 -0.38
C GLY A 82 -9.44 -0.01 0.11
N ALA A 83 -10.70 0.04 0.54
CA ALA A 83 -11.42 1.25 0.90
C ALA A 83 -11.87 1.24 2.37
N THR A 84 -12.22 2.40 2.92
CA THR A 84 -12.83 2.54 4.26
C THR A 84 -13.91 3.61 4.24
N SER A 85 -14.93 3.45 5.08
CA SER A 85 -15.96 4.47 5.33
C SER A 85 -15.49 5.53 6.33
N ASP A 86 -14.33 5.36 6.96
CA ASP A 86 -13.81 6.32 7.91
C ASP A 86 -13.43 7.63 7.21
N PRO A 87 -14.03 8.77 7.60
CA PRO A 87 -13.70 10.06 6.99
C PRO A 87 -12.25 10.42 7.32
N VAL A 88 -11.57 11.08 6.39
CA VAL A 88 -10.24 11.66 6.64
C VAL A 88 -10.39 12.91 7.49
N TYR A 89 -11.15 13.88 7.00
CA TYR A 89 -11.47 15.10 7.72
C TYR A 89 -12.74 14.91 8.54
N ASN A 90 -12.57 14.84 9.85
CA ASN A 90 -13.69 14.82 10.79
C ASN A 90 -13.52 15.97 11.79
N GLY A 91 -14.30 17.04 11.60
CA GLY A 91 -14.24 18.24 12.44
C GLY A 91 -14.66 18.03 13.88
N SER A 92 -15.31 16.90 14.21
CA SER A 92 -15.67 16.55 15.59
C SER A 92 -14.57 15.82 16.35
N ARG A 93 -13.44 15.48 15.71
CA ARG A 93 -12.33 14.78 16.38
C ARG A 93 -11.63 15.70 17.38
N VAL A 94 -11.64 15.28 18.65
CA VAL A 94 -10.89 15.91 19.74
C VAL A 94 -9.49 15.31 19.95
N LYS A 95 -9.19 14.21 19.25
CA LYS A 95 -7.89 13.52 19.27
C LYS A 95 -7.45 13.22 17.84
N SER A 96 -6.13 13.14 17.64
CA SER A 96 -5.56 12.72 16.36
C SER A 96 -6.08 11.35 15.94
N ALA A 97 -6.39 11.20 14.65
CA ALA A 97 -6.69 9.91 14.07
C ALA A 97 -5.44 9.04 14.01
N ALA A 98 -5.61 7.72 14.08
CA ALA A 98 -4.54 6.80 13.73
C ALA A 98 -4.19 6.96 12.24
N PRO A 99 -2.91 7.05 11.87
CA PRO A 99 -2.51 7.19 10.48
C PRO A 99 -2.71 5.89 9.69
N THR A 100 -2.88 6.03 8.37
CA THR A 100 -3.20 4.96 7.42
C THR A 100 -2.27 4.99 6.18
N ARG A 101 -1.04 5.46 6.34
CA ARG A 101 -0.01 5.55 5.29
C ARG A 101 0.38 4.16 4.81
N LEU A 102 0.36 3.97 3.49
CA LEU A 102 0.82 2.74 2.85
C LEU A 102 2.29 2.47 3.21
N PHE A 103 2.63 1.19 3.41
CA PHE A 103 4.00 0.72 3.72
C PHE A 103 4.60 1.24 5.03
N VAL A 104 3.79 1.83 5.91
CA VAL A 104 4.25 2.42 7.18
C VAL A 104 3.33 1.99 8.32
N ASP A 105 2.03 2.18 8.17
CA ASP A 105 1.11 1.99 9.30
C ASP A 105 0.50 0.58 9.37
N ALA A 106 0.56 -0.18 8.26
CA ALA A 106 0.19 -1.60 8.17
C ALA A 106 0.85 -2.27 6.95
N HIS A 107 1.03 -3.58 7.05
CA HIS A 107 1.64 -4.46 6.05
C HIS A 107 0.73 -5.66 5.73
N GLY A 108 0.50 -5.92 4.44
CA GLY A 108 -0.39 -6.99 3.99
C GLY A 108 -1.88 -6.68 4.16
N GLN A 109 -2.74 -7.51 3.56
CA GLN A 109 -4.18 -7.25 3.53
C GLN A 109 -4.83 -7.41 4.91
N ALA A 110 -4.42 -8.44 5.66
CA ALA A 110 -4.97 -8.76 6.97
C ALA A 110 -4.88 -7.59 7.97
N GLU A 111 -3.73 -6.91 8.04
CA GLU A 111 -3.57 -5.75 8.92
C GLU A 111 -4.45 -4.57 8.49
N TRP A 112 -4.65 -4.37 7.18
CA TRP A 112 -5.58 -3.35 6.69
C TRP A 112 -7.04 -3.66 7.05
N ARG A 113 -7.45 -4.93 7.00
CA ARG A 113 -8.79 -5.34 7.46
C ARG A 113 -8.97 -5.07 8.95
N GLN A 114 -7.94 -5.34 9.78
CA GLN A 114 -7.97 -5.01 11.21
C GLN A 114 -8.08 -3.49 11.47
N LYS A 115 -7.56 -2.66 10.56
CA LYS A 115 -7.73 -1.20 10.57
C LYS A 115 -9.05 -0.70 9.98
N GLY A 116 -9.99 -1.60 9.68
CA GLY A 116 -11.33 -1.23 9.20
C GLY A 116 -11.42 -0.98 7.70
N PHE A 117 -10.36 -1.23 6.94
CA PHE A 117 -10.46 -1.25 5.47
C PHE A 117 -11.17 -2.52 5.00
N PHE A 118 -11.84 -2.44 3.85
CA PHE A 118 -12.50 -3.54 3.18
C PHE A 118 -12.03 -3.66 1.74
N ALA A 119 -12.10 -4.87 1.21
CA ALA A 119 -11.62 -5.18 -0.12
C ALA A 119 -12.44 -4.47 -1.20
N VAL A 120 -11.76 -4.09 -2.28
CA VAL A 120 -12.41 -3.68 -3.53
C VAL A 120 -12.26 -4.71 -4.65
N LEU A 121 -11.43 -5.74 -4.43
CA LEU A 121 -11.29 -6.94 -5.23
C LEU A 121 -11.86 -8.12 -4.42
N ASN A 122 -12.03 -9.28 -5.06
CA ASN A 122 -12.49 -10.48 -4.36
C ASN A 122 -11.44 -10.94 -3.32
N ASP A 123 -11.84 -10.96 -2.04
CA ASP A 123 -11.12 -11.60 -0.93
C ASP A 123 -11.99 -12.61 -0.17
N GLN A 124 -13.02 -13.13 -0.86
CA GLN A 124 -13.96 -14.14 -0.35
C GLN A 124 -13.73 -15.54 -0.93
N GLY A 125 -12.75 -15.69 -1.84
CA GLY A 125 -12.48 -16.95 -2.55
C GLY A 125 -13.57 -17.31 -3.57
N GLY A 126 -13.81 -18.60 -3.75
CA GLY A 126 -14.82 -19.13 -4.68
C GLY A 126 -14.25 -19.59 -6.02
N SER A 127 -15.04 -19.47 -7.08
CA SER A 127 -14.68 -19.76 -8.47
C SER A 127 -14.09 -18.53 -9.17
N LEU A 128 -13.68 -18.67 -10.44
CA LEU A 128 -13.25 -17.51 -11.24
C LEU A 128 -14.39 -16.52 -11.48
N ASP A 129 -15.63 -17.01 -11.61
CA ASP A 129 -16.80 -16.14 -11.77
C ASP A 129 -17.04 -15.30 -10.52
N ASP A 130 -16.78 -15.85 -9.34
CA ASP A 130 -16.89 -15.14 -8.06
C ASP A 130 -15.92 -13.96 -7.96
N ASN A 131 -14.81 -13.96 -8.72
CA ASN A 131 -13.91 -12.81 -8.77
C ASN A 131 -14.58 -11.55 -9.32
N LEU A 132 -15.48 -11.69 -10.29
CA LEU A 132 -16.24 -10.55 -10.82
C LEU A 132 -17.38 -10.19 -9.89
N VAL A 133 -18.14 -11.19 -9.43
CA VAL A 133 -19.29 -10.99 -8.53
C VAL A 133 -18.86 -10.26 -7.26
N ASN A 134 -17.75 -10.69 -6.65
CA ASN A 134 -17.27 -10.17 -5.37
C ASN A 134 -16.31 -8.97 -5.49
N SER A 135 -16.11 -8.41 -6.70
CA SER A 135 -15.24 -7.26 -6.92
C SER A 135 -16.04 -5.95 -6.97
N LEU A 136 -15.96 -5.15 -5.91
CA LEU A 136 -16.57 -3.82 -5.88
C LEU A 136 -16.01 -2.91 -6.97
N LEU A 137 -14.70 -3.02 -7.26
CA LEU A 137 -14.06 -2.26 -8.33
C LEU A 137 -14.71 -2.56 -9.68
N TYR A 138 -14.88 -3.85 -10.02
CA TYR A 138 -15.53 -4.26 -11.27
C TYR A 138 -16.96 -3.75 -11.34
N ASN A 139 -17.74 -4.00 -10.29
CA ASN A 139 -19.15 -3.64 -10.20
C ASN A 139 -19.40 -2.13 -10.34
N MET A 140 -18.57 -1.29 -9.72
CA MET A 140 -18.64 0.17 -9.87
C MET A 140 -18.32 0.61 -11.31
N ILE A 141 -17.32 -0.02 -11.95
CA ILE A 141 -16.95 0.27 -13.35
C ILE A 141 -18.06 -0.18 -14.30
N GLU A 142 -18.64 -1.35 -14.08
CA GLU A 142 -19.73 -1.88 -14.90
C GLU A 142 -20.98 -1.00 -14.78
N LEU A 143 -21.34 -0.53 -13.58
CA LEU A 143 -22.43 0.42 -13.39
C LEU A 143 -22.21 1.71 -14.20
N GLY A 144 -21.00 2.26 -14.17
CA GLY A 144 -20.65 3.47 -14.91
C GLY A 144 -20.75 3.28 -16.43
N ARG A 145 -20.46 2.06 -16.90
CA ARG A 145 -20.59 1.68 -18.32
C ARG A 145 -22.04 1.43 -18.74
N MET A 146 -22.87 0.84 -17.88
CA MET A 146 -24.28 0.53 -18.18
C MET A 146 -25.18 1.76 -18.17
N GLN A 147 -24.85 2.76 -17.36
CA GLN A 147 -25.63 3.99 -17.19
C GLN A 147 -24.74 5.23 -17.36
N PRO A 148 -24.11 5.43 -18.55
CA PRO A 148 -23.20 6.53 -18.76
C PRO A 148 -23.95 7.87 -18.72
N LEU A 149 -23.27 8.90 -18.22
CA LEU A 149 -23.75 10.27 -18.38
C LEU A 149 -23.68 10.68 -19.86
N ALA A 150 -24.57 11.59 -20.27
CA ALA A 150 -24.58 12.11 -21.62
C ALA A 150 -23.27 12.86 -21.92
N SER A 151 -22.65 12.52 -23.06
CA SER A 151 -21.39 13.13 -23.48
C SER A 151 -21.58 14.62 -23.79
N ASN A 152 -20.63 15.45 -23.35
CA ASN A 152 -20.62 16.91 -23.57
C ASN A 152 -21.85 17.64 -22.97
N GLU A 153 -22.52 17.04 -22.00
CA GLU A 153 -23.59 17.68 -21.24
C GLU A 153 -23.16 17.93 -19.80
N PRO A 154 -23.70 18.97 -19.13
CA PRO A 154 -23.49 19.16 -17.70
C PRO A 154 -23.92 17.94 -16.90
N VAL A 155 -23.19 17.63 -15.84
CA VAL A 155 -23.58 16.59 -14.89
C VAL A 155 -24.93 16.98 -14.27
N PRO A 156 -25.93 16.08 -14.22
CA PRO A 156 -27.22 16.35 -13.60
C PRO A 156 -27.12 16.82 -12.14
N ASP A 157 -27.96 17.80 -11.75
CA ASP A 157 -27.92 18.44 -10.41
C ASP A 157 -28.19 17.48 -9.23
N ASP A 158 -28.80 16.32 -9.51
CA ASP A 158 -29.02 15.25 -8.52
C ASP A 158 -27.74 14.48 -8.17
N ILE A 159 -26.70 14.58 -9.00
CA ILE A 159 -25.37 14.03 -8.71
C ILE A 159 -24.52 15.12 -8.05
N LYS A 160 -24.42 15.06 -6.72
CA LYS A 160 -23.57 15.99 -5.97
C LYS A 160 -22.09 15.67 -6.19
N LEU A 161 -21.32 16.71 -6.53
CA LEU A 161 -19.88 16.69 -6.74
C LEU A 161 -19.19 17.74 -5.85
N GLY A 162 -17.87 17.66 -5.73
CA GLY A 162 -17.06 18.61 -4.98
C GLY A 162 -17.25 18.51 -3.46
N LEU A 163 -17.09 19.63 -2.77
CA LEU A 163 -17.11 19.68 -1.29
C LEU A 163 -18.46 19.33 -0.66
N GLN A 164 -19.54 19.34 -1.44
CA GLN A 164 -20.89 18.99 -0.98
C GLN A 164 -21.20 17.50 -1.13
N ARG A 165 -20.30 16.72 -1.74
CA ARG A 165 -20.51 15.29 -1.92
C ARG A 165 -20.17 14.55 -0.63
N ASP A 166 -21.16 13.88 -0.07
CA ASP A 166 -20.93 12.83 0.92
C ASP A 166 -20.42 11.57 0.21
N ASN A 167 -19.26 11.07 0.62
CA ASN A 167 -18.70 9.85 0.05
C ASN A 167 -19.45 8.64 0.61
N GLU A 168 -20.29 8.03 -0.24
CA GLU A 168 -20.90 6.73 0.02
C GLU A 168 -19.86 5.64 -0.30
N CYS A 169 -19.51 4.84 0.72
CA CYS A 169 -18.48 3.80 0.62
C CYS A 169 -19.12 2.41 0.76
N PRO A 170 -19.91 1.95 -0.23
CA PRO A 170 -20.60 0.67 -0.15
C PRO A 170 -19.58 -0.46 -0.08
N ARG A 171 -19.91 -1.51 0.67
CA ARG A 171 -19.24 -2.81 0.57
C ARG A 171 -19.87 -3.59 -0.58
N ILE A 172 -19.22 -4.68 -0.98
CA ILE A 172 -19.76 -5.52 -2.05
C ILE A 172 -21.15 -6.08 -1.71
N ASP A 173 -21.39 -6.47 -0.46
CA ASP A 173 -22.68 -6.95 0.03
C ASP A 173 -23.80 -5.89 -0.07
N ASP A 174 -23.44 -4.60 -0.02
CA ASP A 174 -24.38 -3.47 -0.10
C ASP A 174 -24.50 -2.91 -1.53
N PHE A 175 -23.68 -3.39 -2.47
CA PHE A 175 -23.53 -2.77 -3.78
C PHE A 175 -24.83 -2.79 -4.59
N GLU A 176 -25.62 -3.86 -4.53
CA GLU A 176 -26.88 -3.93 -5.27
C GLU A 176 -27.85 -2.82 -4.85
N GLN A 177 -27.91 -2.52 -3.54
CA GLN A 177 -28.76 -1.46 -3.03
C GLN A 177 -28.24 -0.09 -3.50
N TYR A 178 -26.92 0.13 -3.41
CA TYR A 178 -26.29 1.33 -3.95
C TYR A 178 -26.60 1.53 -5.45
N ALA A 179 -26.48 0.48 -6.27
CA ALA A 179 -26.74 0.55 -7.70
C ALA A 179 -28.21 0.88 -8.04
N ARG A 180 -29.16 0.41 -7.21
CA ARG A 180 -30.59 0.77 -7.35
C ARG A 180 -30.85 2.22 -6.98
N ASP A 181 -30.24 2.71 -5.90
CA ASP A 181 -30.48 4.06 -5.39
C ASP A 181 -29.71 5.13 -6.21
N LYS A 182 -28.56 4.75 -6.77
CA LYS A 182 -27.63 5.65 -7.48
C LYS A 182 -27.24 5.11 -8.86
N PRO A 183 -28.20 4.82 -9.76
CA PRO A 183 -27.93 4.10 -11.02
C PRO A 183 -26.95 4.82 -11.95
N ARG A 184 -26.84 6.15 -11.85
CA ARG A 184 -25.93 6.98 -12.68
C ARG A 184 -24.63 7.39 -11.95
N GLN A 185 -24.31 6.76 -10.81
CA GLN A 185 -23.12 7.08 -10.01
C GLN A 185 -22.09 5.94 -9.97
N GLY A 186 -21.97 5.18 -11.06
CA GLY A 186 -20.84 4.29 -11.29
C GLY A 186 -19.55 5.05 -11.62
N MET A 187 -18.44 4.32 -11.69
CA MET A 187 -17.10 4.88 -11.90
C MET A 187 -16.60 4.65 -13.34
N PRO A 188 -15.74 5.53 -13.89
CA PRO A 188 -15.36 6.85 -13.38
C PRO A 188 -16.54 7.83 -13.40
N LEU A 189 -16.88 8.39 -12.24
CA LEU A 189 -18.02 9.28 -12.09
C LEU A 189 -17.72 10.66 -12.69
N ALA A 190 -18.63 11.18 -13.50
CA ALA A 190 -18.52 12.54 -14.08
C ALA A 190 -17.25 12.80 -14.90
N LEU A 191 -16.62 11.74 -15.41
CA LEU A 191 -15.42 11.78 -16.24
C LEU A 191 -15.63 10.96 -17.52
N SER A 192 -14.66 11.01 -18.43
CA SER A 192 -14.67 10.12 -19.59
C SER A 192 -14.63 8.66 -19.11
N GLY A 193 -15.60 7.87 -19.55
CA GLY A 193 -15.61 6.43 -19.31
C GLY A 193 -14.41 5.70 -19.92
N LEU A 194 -14.40 4.39 -19.72
CA LEU A 194 -13.39 3.51 -20.30
C LEU A 194 -13.76 3.20 -21.75
N ALA A 195 -12.76 3.19 -22.63
CA ALA A 195 -12.89 2.57 -23.94
C ALA A 195 -13.17 1.08 -23.78
N ARG A 196 -13.80 0.47 -24.79
CA ARG A 196 -14.16 -0.97 -24.73
C ARG A 196 -12.96 -1.86 -24.42
N ALA A 197 -11.80 -1.59 -25.02
CA ALA A 197 -10.59 -2.36 -24.77
C ALA A 197 -10.09 -2.20 -23.32
N GLU A 198 -10.11 -0.98 -22.78
CA GLU A 198 -9.71 -0.72 -21.38
C GLU A 198 -10.63 -1.47 -20.41
N PHE A 199 -11.95 -1.45 -20.65
CA PHE A 199 -12.91 -2.19 -19.83
C PHE A 199 -12.65 -3.70 -19.87
N GLU A 200 -12.47 -4.29 -21.07
CA GLU A 200 -12.21 -5.73 -21.18
C GLU A 200 -10.87 -6.13 -20.55
N THR A 201 -9.83 -5.28 -20.64
CA THR A 201 -8.57 -5.51 -19.94
C THR A 201 -8.77 -5.60 -18.43
N LEU A 202 -9.47 -4.63 -17.83
CA LEU A 202 -9.75 -4.67 -16.39
C LEU A 202 -10.65 -5.83 -16.00
N ARG A 203 -11.72 -6.08 -16.76
CA ARG A 203 -12.65 -7.18 -16.53
C ARG A 203 -11.92 -8.53 -16.56
N GLN A 204 -11.15 -8.79 -17.61
CA GLN A 204 -10.43 -10.06 -17.75
C GLN A 204 -9.38 -10.24 -16.64
N TRP A 205 -8.62 -9.18 -16.34
CA TRP A 205 -7.64 -9.22 -15.26
C TRP A 205 -8.29 -9.49 -13.90
N ILE A 206 -9.43 -8.87 -13.58
CA ILE A 206 -10.17 -9.13 -12.34
C ILE A 206 -10.71 -10.57 -12.33
N PHE A 207 -11.33 -11.02 -13.42
CA PHE A 207 -11.82 -12.39 -13.56
C PHE A 207 -10.73 -13.44 -13.31
N GLU A 208 -9.51 -13.17 -13.75
CA GLU A 208 -8.35 -14.06 -13.60
C GLU A 208 -7.69 -14.02 -12.21
N GLY A 209 -8.23 -13.23 -11.28
CA GLY A 209 -7.79 -13.14 -9.88
C GLY A 209 -7.05 -11.85 -9.54
N ALA A 210 -7.01 -10.86 -10.44
CA ALA A 210 -6.43 -9.54 -10.21
C ALA A 210 -4.97 -9.57 -9.70
N VAL A 211 -4.14 -10.45 -10.27
CA VAL A 211 -2.76 -10.66 -9.83
C VAL A 211 -1.92 -9.39 -10.05
N ILE A 212 -1.23 -8.94 -9.00
CA ILE A 212 -0.30 -7.81 -9.02
C ILE A 212 1.10 -8.33 -9.34
N ASP A 213 1.52 -8.24 -10.59
CA ASP A 213 2.81 -8.74 -11.08
C ASP A 213 3.96 -7.72 -10.92
N GLN A 214 4.02 -7.04 -9.78
CA GLN A 214 5.07 -6.07 -9.47
C GLN A 214 6.20 -6.75 -8.67
N PRO A 215 7.40 -6.93 -9.26
CA PRO A 215 8.51 -7.50 -8.52
C PRO A 215 8.97 -6.54 -7.41
N PRO A 216 9.50 -7.06 -6.28
CA PRO A 216 10.15 -6.23 -5.30
C PRO A 216 11.26 -5.39 -5.93
N PHE A 217 11.36 -4.13 -5.55
CA PHE A 217 12.43 -3.26 -6.03
C PHE A 217 13.81 -3.85 -5.68
N GLN A 218 14.71 -3.86 -6.66
CA GLN A 218 16.10 -4.24 -6.49
C GLN A 218 17.00 -3.10 -6.95
N ALA A 219 17.67 -2.45 -6.01
CA ALA A 219 18.66 -1.42 -6.32
C ALA A 219 19.80 -2.03 -7.15
N SER A 220 20.22 -1.33 -8.20
CA SER A 220 21.44 -1.66 -8.94
C SER A 220 22.67 -1.57 -8.02
N SER A 221 23.79 -2.19 -8.43
CA SER A 221 25.04 -2.12 -7.64
C SER A 221 25.53 -0.68 -7.43
N ALA A 222 25.32 0.20 -8.42
CA ALA A 222 25.67 1.61 -8.32
C ALA A 222 24.76 2.36 -7.33
N GLU A 223 23.45 2.09 -7.35
CA GLU A 223 22.53 2.66 -6.36
C GLU A 223 22.81 2.16 -4.95
N GLN A 224 23.12 0.86 -4.79
CA GLN A 224 23.51 0.30 -3.49
C GLN A 224 24.76 0.99 -2.91
N GLN A 225 25.73 1.33 -3.76
CA GLN A 225 26.91 2.09 -3.35
C GLN A 225 26.53 3.50 -2.90
N GLN A 226 25.68 4.21 -3.64
CA GLN A 226 25.20 5.54 -3.25
C GLN A 226 24.39 5.50 -1.94
N ILE A 227 23.48 4.53 -1.81
CA ILE A 227 22.71 4.30 -0.58
C ILE A 227 23.66 4.10 0.60
N ALA A 228 24.68 3.24 0.47
CA ALA A 228 25.63 3.00 1.55
C ALA A 228 26.42 4.27 1.95
N VAL A 229 26.83 5.10 0.99
CA VAL A 229 27.53 6.36 1.26
C VAL A 229 26.62 7.32 2.05
N TRP A 230 25.38 7.50 1.62
CA TRP A 230 24.44 8.41 2.28
C TRP A 230 23.98 7.88 3.64
N GLU A 231 23.69 6.59 3.77
CA GLU A 231 23.37 5.98 5.07
C GLU A 231 24.54 6.10 6.04
N ALA A 232 25.80 5.95 5.60
CA ALA A 232 26.97 6.17 6.45
C ALA A 232 27.08 7.64 6.91
N PHE A 233 26.78 8.60 6.03
CA PHE A 233 26.74 10.02 6.38
C PHE A 233 25.67 10.33 7.44
N PHE A 234 24.43 9.86 7.22
CA PHE A 234 23.32 10.13 8.15
C PHE A 234 23.50 9.40 9.49
N ASN A 235 24.20 8.27 9.52
CA ASN A 235 24.43 7.49 10.74
C ASN A 235 25.82 7.74 11.39
N ALA A 236 26.46 8.87 11.10
CA ALA A 236 27.74 9.22 11.71
C ALA A 236 27.61 9.29 13.26
N PRO A 237 28.48 8.61 14.03
CA PRO A 237 28.29 8.43 15.48
C PRO A 237 28.60 9.68 16.31
N THR A 238 29.16 10.72 15.70
CA THR A 238 29.51 11.97 16.40
C THR A 238 28.24 12.76 16.75
N LEU A 239 28.25 13.49 17.88
CA LEU A 239 27.12 14.36 18.26
C LEU A 239 26.77 15.39 17.17
N LYS A 240 27.79 15.91 16.48
CA LYS A 240 27.58 16.80 15.32
C LYS A 240 26.86 16.09 14.18
N GLY A 241 27.29 14.86 13.85
CA GLY A 241 26.67 14.04 12.81
C GLY A 241 25.21 13.74 13.13
N GLN A 242 24.92 13.30 14.36
CA GLN A 242 23.57 13.03 14.84
C GLN A 242 22.66 14.27 14.75
N LEU A 243 23.16 15.44 15.17
CA LEU A 243 22.40 16.70 15.09
C LEU A 243 22.10 17.08 13.63
N VAL A 244 23.09 16.99 12.74
CA VAL A 244 22.93 17.32 11.32
C VAL A 244 21.97 16.33 10.64
N ALA A 245 22.11 15.03 10.89
CA ALA A 245 21.24 14.02 10.31
C ALA A 245 19.78 14.20 10.75
N ARG A 246 19.56 14.49 12.03
CA ARG A 246 18.22 14.85 12.54
C ARG A 246 17.65 16.07 11.84
N TYR A 247 18.42 17.15 11.75
CA TYR A 247 17.98 18.36 11.07
C TYR A 247 17.61 18.07 9.61
N LEU A 248 18.48 17.37 8.87
CA LEU A 248 18.24 17.04 7.47
C LEU A 248 17.02 16.14 7.31
N TYR A 249 16.85 15.12 8.15
CA TYR A 249 15.67 14.27 8.12
C TYR A 249 14.38 15.08 8.35
N GLU A 250 14.35 15.94 9.37
CA GLU A 250 13.17 16.75 9.67
C GLU A 250 12.78 17.70 8.52
N HIS A 251 13.74 18.15 7.71
CA HIS A 251 13.52 19.06 6.57
C HIS A 251 13.36 18.36 5.22
N LEU A 252 13.91 17.17 5.06
CA LEU A 252 13.83 16.35 3.84
C LEU A 252 12.75 15.28 3.91
N TYR A 253 12.06 15.11 5.04
CA TYR A 253 11.02 14.10 5.25
C TYR A 253 9.97 14.01 4.11
N PRO A 254 9.45 15.12 3.56
CA PRO A 254 8.47 15.03 2.46
C PRO A 254 9.11 14.88 1.08
N ALA A 255 10.44 14.91 0.97
CA ALA A 255 11.14 14.95 -0.30
C ALA A 255 11.41 13.54 -0.84
N HIS A 256 11.31 13.40 -2.16
CA HIS A 256 11.88 12.28 -2.88
C HIS A 256 13.29 12.64 -3.35
N LEU A 257 14.24 11.78 -3.04
CA LEU A 257 15.67 11.89 -3.35
C LEU A 257 15.96 11.03 -4.59
N TYR A 258 16.89 11.46 -5.44
CA TYR A 258 17.36 10.66 -6.57
C TYR A 258 18.86 10.90 -6.75
N PHE A 259 19.54 9.92 -7.36
CA PHE A 259 20.98 10.02 -7.64
C PHE A 259 21.19 10.53 -9.06
N SER A 260 21.45 11.84 -9.19
CA SER A 260 21.60 12.50 -10.50
C SER A 260 22.72 11.92 -11.35
N GLU A 261 23.75 11.35 -10.75
CA GLU A 261 24.90 10.78 -11.45
C GLU A 261 24.61 9.42 -12.08
N LEU A 262 23.54 8.75 -11.63
CA LEU A 262 23.20 7.39 -12.07
C LEU A 262 22.12 7.36 -13.16
N ASP A 263 21.33 8.43 -13.28
CA ASP A 263 20.20 8.55 -14.23
C ASP A 263 19.29 7.30 -14.25
N SER A 264 19.08 6.67 -13.08
CA SER A 264 18.35 5.40 -12.99
C SER A 264 16.82 5.57 -13.09
N GLY A 265 16.33 6.80 -12.98
CA GLY A 265 14.90 7.12 -12.89
C GLY A 265 14.25 6.71 -11.56
N ASN A 266 15.01 6.13 -10.63
CA ASN A 266 14.50 5.68 -9.34
C ASN A 266 14.59 6.79 -8.28
N TYR A 267 13.56 6.84 -7.44
CA TYR A 267 13.47 7.77 -6.33
C TYR A 267 13.52 7.02 -5.01
N PHE A 268 14.05 7.69 -3.99
CA PHE A 268 14.22 7.18 -2.64
C PHE A 268 13.66 8.17 -1.64
N GLU A 269 13.24 7.68 -0.48
CA GLU A 269 12.88 8.52 0.67
C GLU A 269 13.75 8.17 1.87
N LEU A 270 14.03 9.19 2.69
CA LEU A 270 14.79 9.04 3.92
C LEU A 270 13.84 8.70 5.07
N VAL A 271 14.04 7.53 5.68
CA VAL A 271 13.23 7.03 6.79
C VAL A 271 14.09 6.79 8.04
N ARG A 272 13.43 6.73 9.20
CA ARG A 272 14.03 6.21 10.44
C ARG A 272 13.68 4.74 10.57
N SER A 273 14.65 3.94 11.01
CA SER A 273 14.56 2.48 11.12
C SER A 273 15.06 2.00 12.47
N SER A 274 14.43 0.99 13.06
CA SER A 274 14.95 0.28 14.24
C SER A 274 16.14 -0.62 13.88
N THR A 275 16.27 -1.02 12.62
CA THR A 275 17.33 -1.90 12.12
C THR A 275 18.42 -1.15 11.34
N PRO A 276 19.71 -1.54 11.50
CA PRO A 276 20.84 -0.90 10.83
C PRO A 276 20.96 -1.24 9.33
N PRO A 277 21.76 -0.47 8.56
CA PRO A 277 22.16 -0.82 7.20
C PRO A 277 22.61 -2.28 7.07
N GLY A 278 22.17 -2.96 6.01
CA GLY A 278 22.44 -4.38 5.76
C GLY A 278 21.43 -5.35 6.40
N GLN A 279 20.51 -4.87 7.25
CA GLN A 279 19.37 -5.65 7.73
C GLN A 279 18.06 -5.24 7.05
N PRO A 280 17.04 -6.14 7.03
CA PRO A 280 15.69 -5.79 6.59
C PRO A 280 15.19 -4.52 7.27
N LEU A 281 14.64 -3.60 6.47
CA LEU A 281 14.22 -2.29 6.94
C LEU A 281 12.97 -2.40 7.82
N GLU A 282 13.03 -1.83 9.02
CA GLU A 282 11.90 -1.77 9.95
C GLU A 282 11.62 -0.31 10.31
N VAL A 283 10.60 0.29 9.68
CA VAL A 283 10.35 1.73 9.79
C VAL A 283 9.80 2.12 11.16
N ILE A 284 10.38 3.16 11.76
CA ILE A 284 9.84 3.82 12.95
C ILE A 284 8.74 4.80 12.52
N ALA A 285 7.49 4.36 12.64
CA ALA A 285 6.30 5.01 12.11
C ALA A 285 5.76 6.17 12.98
N THR A 286 6.59 7.16 13.32
CA THR A 286 6.10 8.35 14.05
C THR A 286 5.07 9.15 13.23
N LEU A 287 4.21 9.91 13.91
CA LEU A 287 3.22 10.76 13.24
C LEU A 287 3.89 11.96 12.56
N ARG A 288 4.82 12.63 13.26
CA ARG A 288 5.61 13.75 12.75
C ARG A 288 7.09 13.39 12.70
N PRO A 289 7.87 14.01 11.78
CA PRO A 289 9.30 13.73 11.68
C PRO A 289 10.08 14.19 12.92
N ASN A 290 9.58 15.18 13.67
CA ASN A 290 10.20 15.68 14.89
C ASN A 290 9.64 15.03 16.18
N ASP A 291 8.69 14.10 16.07
CA ASP A 291 8.27 13.29 17.22
C ASP A 291 9.41 12.33 17.63
N ASP A 292 9.41 11.98 18.91
CA ASP A 292 10.39 11.09 19.54
C ASP A 292 10.42 9.69 18.86
N PRO A 293 11.55 9.30 18.24
CA PRO A 293 11.72 7.98 17.62
C PRO A 293 12.09 6.87 18.60
N GLY A 294 12.38 7.18 19.87
CA GLY A 294 13.02 6.27 20.81
C GLY A 294 14.55 6.28 20.71
N ASP A 295 15.19 5.42 21.50
CA ASP A 295 16.64 5.51 21.79
C ASP A 295 17.55 4.93 20.70
N LEU A 296 17.07 3.94 19.94
CA LEU A 296 17.82 3.28 18.87
C LEU A 296 17.17 3.57 17.52
N LEU A 297 17.88 4.30 16.66
CA LEU A 297 17.42 4.59 15.31
C LEU A 297 18.57 4.61 14.32
N TYR A 298 18.23 4.30 13.08
CA TYR A 298 19.09 4.42 11.92
C TYR A 298 18.36 5.20 10.83
N TYR A 299 19.05 6.12 10.17
CA TYR A 299 18.55 6.75 8.95
C TYR A 299 18.81 5.85 7.77
N ARG A 300 17.76 5.49 7.04
CA ARG A 300 17.82 4.53 5.94
C ARG A 300 17.17 5.11 4.69
N LEU A 301 17.69 4.78 3.52
CA LEU A 301 17.04 5.11 2.25
C LEU A 301 16.24 3.91 1.77
N ARG A 302 14.98 4.14 1.41
CA ARG A 302 14.12 3.13 0.79
C ARG A 302 13.57 3.65 -0.53
N PRO A 303 13.33 2.77 -1.53
CA PRO A 303 12.74 3.18 -2.80
C PRO A 303 11.32 3.73 -2.60
N VAL A 304 10.96 4.74 -3.38
CA VAL A 304 9.58 5.19 -3.50
C VAL A 304 8.84 4.18 -4.39
N ILE A 305 7.82 3.52 -3.81
CA ILE A 305 7.00 2.55 -4.52
C ILE A 305 5.66 3.22 -4.86
N SER A 306 5.44 3.47 -6.15
CA SER A 306 4.14 3.87 -6.70
C SER A 306 3.57 2.76 -7.56
#